data_AF-A0A6G3XN67-F1
#
_entry.id   AF-A0A6G3XN67-F1
#
_cell.length_a   1.000
_cell.length_b   1.000
_cell.length_c   1.000
_cell.angle_alpha   90.00
_cell.angle_beta   90.00
_cell.angle_gamma   90.00
#
_symmetry.space_group_name_H-M   'P 1'
#
loop_
_entity.id
_entity.type
_entity.pdbx_description
1 polymer ?
#
loop_
_entity_poly.entity_id
_entity_poly.type
_entity_poly.pdbx_seq_one_letter_code
_entity_poly.pdbx_strand_id
1 'polypeptide(L)' 'APYYTGPSEDFSRPGRTWLPTMGETRFPVYDLVSTWYHEGVPGHHLQIAQWTHVADSLSRYQASVGMVSANAEGWALYA' A
#
# COMPACT_ATOMS: atom_id res chain seq x y z
N ALA A 1 -0.19 13.24 -4.24
CA ALA A 1 -0.71 12.06 -4.97
C ALA A 1 -1.43 11.16 -3.98
N PRO A 2 -2.31 10.26 -4.43
CA PRO A 2 -2.78 9.16 -3.59
C PRO A 2 -1.60 8.36 -3.01
N TYR A 3 -1.78 7.77 -1.84
CA TYR A 3 -0.74 6.95 -1.21
C TYR A 3 -1.33 5.92 -0.25
N TYR A 4 -0.58 4.86 0.00
CA TYR A 4 -0.91 3.80 0.94
C TYR A 4 -0.15 3.90 2.27
N THR A 5 -0.81 3.53 3.36
CA THR A 5 -0.20 3.26 4.67
C THR A 5 -0.54 1.84 5.10
N GLY A 6 0.49 1.06 5.44
CA GLY A 6 0.34 -0.33 5.89
C GLY A 6 -0.42 -0.48 7.21
N PRO A 7 -0.97 -1.69 7.47
CA PRO A 7 -1.57 -2.02 8.76
C PRO A 7 -0.54 -1.94 9.90
N SER A 8 -1.00 -1.92 11.14
CA SER A 8 -0.12 -2.23 12.28
C SER A 8 0.21 -3.73 12.33
N GLU A 9 1.32 -4.10 12.98
CA GLU A 9 1.75 -5.51 13.11
C GLU A 9 0.68 -6.40 13.75
N ASP A 10 -0.09 -5.85 14.69
CA ASP A 10 -1.21 -6.52 15.36
C ASP A 10 -2.55 -6.40 14.61
N PHE A 11 -2.55 -5.77 13.44
CA PHE A 11 -3.73 -5.45 12.63
C PHE A 11 -4.84 -4.63 13.31
N SER A 12 -4.61 -4.07 14.50
CA SER A 12 -5.58 -3.19 15.18
C SER A 12 -5.82 -1.88 14.40
N ARG A 13 -4.81 -1.43 13.64
CA ARG A 13 -4.92 -0.38 12.63
C ARG A 13 -4.94 -1.01 11.23
N PRO A 14 -5.99 -0.79 10.43
CA PRO A 14 -6.04 -1.33 9.07
C PRO A 14 -5.09 -0.57 8.13
N GLY A 15 -4.70 -1.25 7.05
CA GLY A 15 -4.11 -0.59 5.89
C GLY A 15 -5.11 0.40 5.28
N ARG A 16 -4.63 1.56 4.85
CA ARG A 16 -5.46 2.66 4.32
C ARG A 16 -4.82 3.31 3.12
N THR A 17 -5.63 3.57 2.10
CA THR A 17 -5.29 4.46 0.99
C THR A 17 -5.83 5.85 1.28
N TRP A 18 -5.09 6.87 0.86
CA TRP A 18 -5.39 8.27 1.13
C TRP A 18 -5.47 9.04 -0.18
N LEU A 19 -6.50 9.88 -0.34
CA LEU A 19 -6.60 10.87 -1.40
C LEU A 19 -6.43 12.27 -0.79
N PRO A 20 -5.25 12.91 -0.86
CA PRO A 20 -5.09 14.30 -0.46
C PRO A 20 -5.98 15.19 -1.33
N THR A 21 -6.94 15.88 -0.73
CA THR A 21 -7.87 16.74 -1.48
C THR A 21 -7.22 18.01 -1.99
N MET A 22 -6.18 18.51 -1.30
CA MET A 22 -5.47 19.75 -1.66
C MET A 22 -6.40 20.97 -1.85
N GLY A 23 -7.55 20.99 -1.18
CA GLY A 23 -8.57 22.04 -1.33
C GLY A 23 -9.60 21.79 -2.43
N GLU A 24 -9.42 20.74 -3.24
CA GLU A 24 -10.37 20.33 -4.26
C GLU A 24 -11.64 19.71 -3.64
N THR A 25 -12.77 19.93 -4.30
CA THR A 25 -14.07 19.36 -3.92
C THR A 25 -14.69 18.49 -5.02
N ARG A 26 -14.02 18.38 -6.17
CA ARG A 26 -14.44 17.56 -7.31
C ARG A 26 -13.26 16.72 -7.80
N PHE A 27 -13.50 15.43 -7.96
CA PHE A 27 -12.46 14.46 -8.31
C PHE A 27 -12.87 13.66 -9.55
N PRO A 28 -12.26 13.91 -10.72
CA PRO A 28 -12.40 13.04 -11.88
C PRO A 28 -11.87 11.64 -11.54
N VAL A 29 -12.69 10.61 -11.73
CA VAL A 29 -12.33 9.25 -11.28
C VAL A 29 -11.55 8.44 -12.30
N TYR A 30 -11.57 8.81 -13.59
CA TYR A 30 -10.97 8.01 -14.66
C TYR A 30 -9.48 7.71 -14.40
N ASP A 31 -8.69 8.75 -14.11
CA ASP A 31 -7.25 8.59 -13.82
C ASP A 31 -6.98 7.99 -12.42
N LEU A 32 -7.98 7.97 -11.54
CA LEU A 32 -7.84 7.42 -10.19
C LEU A 32 -8.02 5.90 -10.15
N VAL A 33 -8.70 5.30 -11.13
CA VAL A 33 -8.99 3.85 -11.12
C VAL A 33 -7.70 3.02 -11.07
N SER A 34 -6.76 3.27 -11.97
CA SER A 34 -5.46 2.56 -11.96
C SER A 34 -4.66 2.85 -10.69
N THR A 35 -4.72 4.09 -10.21
CA THR A 35 -4.06 4.49 -8.96
C THR A 35 -4.62 3.71 -7.75
N TRP A 36 -5.92 3.41 -7.72
CA TRP A 36 -6.50 2.61 -6.64
C TRP A 36 -6.11 1.14 -6.67
N TYR A 37 -5.87 0.58 -7.85
CA TYR A 37 -5.29 -0.77 -7.95
C TYR A 37 -3.82 -0.78 -7.51
N HIS A 38 -3.04 0.23 -7.90
CA HIS A 38 -1.64 0.42 -7.49
C HIS A 38 -1.50 0.56 -5.97
N GLU A 39 -2.22 1.50 -5.37
CA GLU A 39 -2.11 1.80 -3.93
C GLU A 39 -2.90 0.84 -3.04
N GLY A 40 -3.96 0.25 -3.59
CA GLY A 40 -4.91 -0.61 -2.87
C GLY A 40 -4.70 -2.08 -3.17
N VAL A 41 -5.79 -2.72 -3.57
CA VAL A 41 -5.83 -4.16 -3.92
C VAL A 41 -5.95 -4.27 -5.44
N PRO A 42 -5.10 -5.04 -6.13
CA PRO A 42 -4.13 -6.00 -5.59
C PRO A 42 -2.70 -5.46 -5.39
N GLY A 43 -2.47 -4.15 -5.48
CA GLY A 43 -1.15 -3.52 -5.34
C GLY A 43 -0.62 -3.46 -3.90
N HIS A 44 -0.19 -2.28 -3.47
CA HIS A 44 0.52 -2.09 -2.20
C HIS A 44 -0.20 -2.67 -0.98
N HIS A 45 -1.53 -2.62 -0.94
CA HIS A 45 -2.27 -3.21 0.18
C HIS A 45 -2.02 -4.70 0.30
N LEU A 46 -2.23 -5.44 -0.79
CA LEU A 46 -2.10 -6.90 -0.76
C LEU A 46 -0.66 -7.31 -0.45
N GLN A 47 0.32 -6.65 -1.06
CA GLN A 47 1.75 -6.96 -0.84
C GLN A 47 2.18 -6.68 0.60
N ILE A 48 2.01 -5.45 1.08
CA ILE A 48 2.56 -5.00 2.36
C ILE A 48 1.77 -5.61 3.54
N ALA A 49 0.45 -5.75 3.41
CA ALA A 49 -0.34 -6.44 4.42
C ALA A 49 0.02 -7.93 4.49
N GLN A 50 0.36 -8.57 3.36
CA GLN A 50 0.84 -9.95 3.36
C GLN A 50 2.16 -10.09 4.11
N TRP A 51 3.12 -9.18 3.93
CA TRP A 51 4.36 -9.19 4.71
C TRP A 51 4.13 -9.01 6.20
N THR A 52 3.19 -8.14 6.57
CA THR A 52 2.77 -7.95 7.97
C THR A 52 2.14 -9.23 8.53
N HIS A 53 1.30 -9.91 7.73
CA HIS A 53 0.61 -11.14 8.12
C HIS A 53 1.57 -12.30 8.39
N VAL A 54 2.67 -12.39 7.65
CA VAL A 54 3.67 -13.46 7.80
C VAL A 54 4.92 -13.01 8.58
N ALA A 55 4.85 -11.87 9.28
CA ALA A 55 6.00 -11.27 9.97
C ALA A 55 6.65 -12.20 10.98
N ASP A 56 5.88 -13.10 11.62
CA ASP A 56 6.40 -14.10 12.58
C ASP A 56 7.36 -15.12 11.93
N SER A 57 7.32 -15.26 10.61
CA SER A 57 8.22 -16.13 9.83
C SER A 57 9.38 -15.35 9.18
N LEU A 58 9.50 -14.05 9.44
CA LEU A 58 10.47 -13.16 8.83
C LEU A 58 11.35 -12.51 9.91
N SER A 59 12.55 -12.07 9.53
CA SER A 59 13.30 -11.17 10.41
C SER A 59 12.58 -9.82 10.54
N ARG A 60 12.75 -9.14 11.68
CA ARG A 60 12.26 -7.76 11.84
C ARG A 60 12.73 -6.85 10.72
N TYR A 61 13.95 -7.04 10.21
CA TYR A 61 14.45 -6.27 9.07
C TYR A 61 13.58 -6.50 7.82
N GLN A 62 13.35 -7.75 7.43
CA GLN A 62 12.52 -8.08 6.25
C GLN A 62 11.09 -7.58 6.38
N ALA A 63 10.49 -7.63 7.58
CA ALA A 63 9.11 -7.21 7.81
C ALA A 63 8.93 -5.68 7.98
N SER A 64 10.00 -4.89 8.13
CA SER A 64 9.89 -3.44 8.40
C SER A 64 10.78 -2.56 7.53
N VAL A 65 12.11 -2.68 7.64
CA VAL A 65 13.07 -1.73 7.04
C VAL A 65 13.59 -2.22 5.68
N GLY A 66 13.59 -3.53 5.43
CA GLY A 66 14.16 -4.20 4.25
C GLY A 66 13.38 -4.04 2.96
N MET A 67 12.80 -2.86 2.74
CA MET A 67 11.99 -2.51 1.58
C MET A 67 12.88 -2.16 0.38
N VAL A 68 12.67 -2.85 -0.75
CA VAL A 68 13.34 -2.52 -2.01
C VAL A 68 12.33 -1.90 -2.97
N SER A 69 12.58 -0.66 -3.40
CA SER A 69 11.66 0.10 -4.26
C SER A 69 11.25 -0.67 -5.52
N ALA A 70 12.20 -1.30 -6.22
CA ALA A 70 11.89 -2.09 -7.41
C ALA A 70 10.92 -3.26 -7.14
N ASN A 71 10.95 -3.84 -5.93
CA ASN A 71 10.01 -4.89 -5.54
C ASN A 71 8.65 -4.34 -5.13
N ALA A 72 8.61 -3.25 -4.36
CA ALA A 72 7.36 -2.64 -3.89
C ALA A 72 6.59 -1.96 -5.03
N GLU A 73 7.25 -1.08 -5.78
CA GLU A 73 6.64 -0.35 -6.90
C GLU A 73 6.43 -1.26 -8.12
N GLY A 74 7.36 -2.20 -8.36
CA GLY A 74 7.22 -3.18 -9.44
C GLY A 74 6.02 -4.11 -9.25
N TRP A 75 5.73 -4.50 -8.01
CA TRP A 75 4.51 -5.24 -7.69
C TRP A 75 3.25 -4.41 -7.96
N ALA A 76 3.23 -3.16 -7.49
CA ALA A 76 2.06 -2.29 -7.66
C ALA A 76 1.77 -1.96 -9.14
N LEU A 77 2.80 -1.94 -10.01
CA LEU A 77 2.64 -1.84 -11.47
C LEU A 77 2.23 -3.16 -12.13
N TYR A 78 2.55 -4.31 -11.54
CA TYR A 78 2.12 -5.63 -12.03
C TYR A 78 0.64 -5.90 -11.72
N ALA A 79 0.18 -5.44 -10.56
CA ALA A 79 -1.19 -5.56 -10.05
C ALA A 79 -2.23 -4.84 -10.94
#